data_AF-A0A937N9E5-F1
#
_entry.id   AF-A0A937N9E5-F1
#
_cell.length_a   1.000
_cell.length_b   1.000
_cell.length_c   1.000
_cell.angle_alpha   90.00
_cell.angle_beta   90.00
_cell.angle_gamma   90.00
#
_symmetry.space_group_name_H-M   'P 1'
#
loop_
_entity.id
_entity.type
_entity.pdbx_description
1 polymer ?
#
loop_
_entity_poly.entity_id
_entity_poly.type
_entity_poly.pdbx_seq_one_letter_code
_entity_poly.pdbx_strand_id
1 'polypeptide(L)'
;MGNPQEKSRGTETRLHLEPHQIILRPLVTEKGVYHAGEFNQYAFEVNSLSTKDDIKRAVEELFNVKVTKVRTQNRAGKPRRYRYRNGYTKNWKKALVTLDKEHRIDFF
;
A
#
# COMPACT_ATOMS: atom_id res chain seq x y z
N MET A 1 37.74 1.17 15.34
CA MET A 1 37.06 2.48 15.26
C MET A 1 35.58 2.21 15.49
N GLY A 2 35.11 2.41 16.71
CA GLY A 2 33.74 2.07 17.09
C GLY A 2 32.75 3.06 16.48
N ASN A 3 31.69 2.55 15.87
CA ASN A 3 30.59 3.36 15.36
C ASN A 3 29.80 3.96 16.54
N PRO A 4 29.78 5.29 16.72
CA PRO A 4 29.01 5.91 17.78
C PRO A 4 27.78 6.56 17.16
N GLN A 5 26.65 5.86 17.10
CA GLN A 5 25.33 6.50 16.94
C GLN A 5 24.29 5.79 17.80
N GLU A 6 24.31 6.15 19.08
CA GLU A 6 23.16 6.05 19.96
C GLU A 6 22.91 7.46 20.50
N LYS A 7 21.85 8.16 20.04
CA LYS A 7 21.30 9.32 20.75
C LYS A 7 19.77 9.43 20.62
N SER A 8 19.18 9.46 21.82
CA SER A 8 17.91 10.05 22.29
C SER A 8 16.55 9.46 21.87
N ARG A 9 15.91 8.87 22.89
CA ARG A 9 14.54 8.37 22.99
C ARG A 9 13.50 9.50 22.97
N GLY A 10 12.43 9.28 22.22
CA GLY A 10 11.15 10.01 22.28
C GLY A 10 10.03 9.20 21.61
N THR A 11 9.36 8.35 22.38
CA THR A 11 8.09 7.64 22.06
C THR A 11 7.98 6.99 20.67
N GLU A 12 8.80 5.97 20.39
CA GLU A 12 8.60 5.10 19.23
C GLU A 12 7.65 3.95 19.56
N THR A 13 6.34 4.22 19.58
CA THR A 13 5.34 3.16 19.39
C THR A 13 4.82 3.25 17.95
N ARG A 14 5.74 3.14 16.98
CA ARG A 14 5.36 2.94 15.57
C ARG A 14 5.52 1.46 15.28
N LEU A 15 4.46 0.83 14.80
CA LEU A 15 4.52 -0.55 14.31
C LEU A 15 5.45 -0.57 13.10
N HIS A 16 6.60 -1.22 13.24
CA HIS A 16 7.48 -1.52 12.13
C HIS A 16 6.90 -2.73 11.39
N LEU A 17 6.49 -2.51 10.15
CA LEU A 17 5.96 -3.53 9.26
C LEU A 17 6.95 -3.76 8.12
N GLU A 18 7.17 -5.03 7.79
CA GLU A 18 7.99 -5.38 6.64
C GLU A 18 7.26 -5.02 5.32
N PRO A 19 7.98 -4.77 4.22
CA PRO A 19 7.39 -4.38 2.93
C PRO A 19 6.25 -5.31 2.47
N HIS A 20 6.44 -6.63 2.61
CA HIS A 20 5.45 -7.65 2.26
C HIS A 20 4.24 -7.69 3.22
N GLN A 21 4.33 -7.10 4.40
CA GLN A 21 3.20 -6.91 5.31
C GLN A 21 2.43 -5.63 5.02
N ILE A 22 3.08 -4.66 4.35
CA ILE A 22 2.48 -3.39 3.94
C ILE A 22 1.66 -3.56 2.66
N ILE A 23 2.25 -4.17 1.62
CA ILE A 23 1.58 -4.41 0.33
C ILE A 23 0.98 -5.81 0.34
N LEU A 24 -0.35 -5.91 0.40
CA LEU A 24 -1.03 -7.20 0.52
C LEU A 24 -1.28 -7.85 -0.84
N ARG A 25 -1.74 -7.07 -1.83
CA ARG A 25 -2.00 -7.55 -3.20
C ARG A 25 -2.24 -6.40 -4.19
N PRO A 26 -1.95 -6.59 -5.50
CA PRO A 26 -2.44 -5.69 -6.54
C PRO A 26 -3.96 -5.81 -6.72
N LEU A 27 -4.59 -4.72 -7.17
CA LEU A 27 -6.01 -4.65 -7.42
C LEU A 27 -6.31 -4.66 -8.92
N VAL A 28 -6.78 -5.79 -9.40
CA VAL A 28 -7.26 -5.96 -10.78
C VAL A 28 -8.69 -5.45 -10.89
N THR A 29 -8.87 -4.33 -11.58
CA THR A 29 -10.18 -3.75 -11.89
C THR A 29 -10.07 -3.03 -13.23
N GLU A 30 -11.14 -2.95 -14.02
CA GLU A 30 -11.14 -2.21 -15.30
C GLU A 30 -10.60 -0.79 -15.16
N LYS A 31 -11.07 -0.07 -14.14
CA LYS A 31 -10.55 1.25 -13.79
C LYS A 31 -9.06 1.24 -13.44
N GLY A 32 -8.58 0.20 -12.75
CA GLY A 32 -7.17 0.03 -12.41
C GLY A 32 -6.31 -0.16 -13.65
N VAL A 33 -6.76 -0.96 -14.62
CA VAL A 33 -6.07 -1.17 -15.90
C VAL A 33 -6.00 0.14 -16.69
N TYR A 34 -7.10 0.89 -16.77
CA TYR A 34 -7.11 2.21 -17.40
C TYR A 34 -6.11 3.18 -16.75
N HIS A 35 -6.05 3.22 -15.42
CA HIS A 35 -5.08 4.06 -14.70
C HIS A 35 -3.62 3.66 -14.93
N ALA A 36 -3.34 2.36 -15.06
CA ALA A 36 -2.00 1.86 -15.35
C ALA A 36 -1.56 2.30 -16.76
N GLY A 37 -2.44 2.19 -17.76
CA GLY A 37 -2.13 2.57 -19.14
C GLY A 37 -1.95 4.08 -19.34
N GLU A 38 -2.90 4.89 -18.87
CA GLU A 38 -2.92 6.33 -19.16
C GLU A 38 -2.04 7.16 -18.22
N PHE A 39 -1.95 6.76 -16.95
CA PHE A 39 -1.37 7.61 -15.90
C PHE A 39 -0.19 6.98 -15.17
N ASN A 40 0.24 5.79 -15.57
CA ASN A 40 1.25 4.99 -14.87
C ASN A 40 0.94 4.85 -13.36
N GLN A 41 -0.34 4.55 -13.07
CA GLN A 41 -0.88 4.48 -11.73
C GLN A 41 -1.38 3.08 -11.39
N TYR A 42 -0.83 2.52 -10.33
CA TYR A 42 -1.12 1.15 -9.89
C TYR A 42 -1.86 1.14 -8.56
N ALA A 43 -2.82 0.23 -8.44
CA ALA A 43 -3.70 0.14 -7.29
C ALA A 43 -3.38 -1.10 -6.46
N PHE A 44 -3.24 -0.92 -5.14
CA PHE A 44 -2.92 -1.99 -4.20
C PHE A 44 -3.91 -2.01 -3.04
N GLU A 45 -4.21 -3.20 -2.53
CA GLU A 45 -4.70 -3.36 -1.17
C GLU A 45 -3.48 -3.37 -0.23
N VAL A 46 -3.52 -2.52 0.78
CA VAL A 46 -2.42 -2.31 1.72
C VAL A 46 -2.90 -2.45 3.16
N ASN A 47 -1.95 -2.63 4.06
CA ASN A 47 -2.23 -2.71 5.50
C ASN A 47 -2.94 -1.43 6.00
N SER A 48 -3.96 -1.58 6.83
CA SER A 48 -4.69 -0.44 7.39
C SER A 48 -3.85 0.40 8.35
N LEU A 49 -2.75 -0.15 8.86
CA LEU A 49 -1.85 0.55 9.79
C LEU A 49 -0.70 1.29 9.08
N SER A 50 -0.47 1.05 7.78
CA SER A 50 0.64 1.69 7.05
C SER A 50 0.39 3.17 6.72
N THR A 51 1.46 3.95 6.75
CA THR A 51 1.46 5.34 6.27
C THR A 51 1.81 5.42 4.78
N LYS A 52 1.70 6.62 4.19
CA LYS A 52 2.06 6.82 2.77
C LYS A 52 3.55 6.60 2.51
N ASP A 53 4.39 6.96 3.47
CA ASP A 53 5.85 6.80 3.37
C ASP A 53 6.25 5.32 3.45
N ASP A 54 5.56 4.54 4.29
CA ASP A 54 5.72 3.08 4.36
C ASP A 54 5.35 2.43 3.03
N ILE A 55 4.19 2.80 2.48
CA ILE A 55 3.71 2.27 1.18
C ILE A 55 4.69 2.64 0.06
N LYS A 56 5.20 3.88 0.06
CA LYS A 56 6.19 4.32 -0.92
C LYS A 56 7.42 3.43 -0.88
N ARG A 57 8.05 3.32 0.29
CA ARG A 57 9.27 2.51 0.48
C ARG A 57 9.03 1.06 0.11
N ALA A 58 7.93 0.47 0.57
CA ALA A 58 7.60 -0.92 0.29
C ALA A 58 7.41 -1.21 -1.21
N VAL A 59 6.78 -0.30 -1.96
CA VAL A 59 6.63 -0.48 -3.42
C VAL A 59 7.96 -0.29 -4.15
N GLU A 60 8.75 0.71 -3.76
CA GLU A 60 10.07 0.93 -4.36
C GLU A 60 10.98 -0.29 -4.13
N GLU A 61 10.95 -0.89 -2.94
CA GLU A 61 11.75 -2.06 -2.58
C GLU A 61 11.26 -3.36 -3.23
N LEU A 62 9.97 -3.67 -3.15
CA LEU A 62 9.43 -4.94 -3.66
C LEU A 62 9.48 -5.07 -5.18
N PHE A 63 9.34 -3.94 -5.89
CA PHE A 63 9.25 -3.93 -7.36
C PHE A 63 10.46 -3.28 -8.03
N ASN A 64 11.44 -2.79 -7.26
CA ASN A 64 12.62 -2.08 -7.77
C ASN A 64 12.25 -0.93 -8.72
N VAL A 65 11.28 -0.11 -8.31
CA VAL A 65 10.76 1.02 -9.10
C VAL A 65 10.91 2.34 -8.37
N LYS A 66 10.77 3.46 -9.11
CA LYS A 66 10.67 4.78 -8.49
C LYS A 66 9.23 5.26 -8.36
N VAL A 67 8.84 5.68 -7.14
CA VAL A 67 7.49 6.18 -6.85
C VAL A 67 7.48 7.71 -6.75
N THR A 68 6.62 8.34 -7.54
CA THR A 68 6.46 9.81 -7.55
C THR A 68 5.40 10.27 -6.54
N LYS A 69 4.28 9.53 -6.42
CA LYS A 69 3.16 9.96 -5.56
C LYS A 69 2.35 8.78 -5.04
N VAL A 70 1.92 8.86 -3.78
CA VAL A 70 1.01 7.89 -3.16
C VAL A 70 -0.28 8.58 -2.71
N ARG A 71 -1.42 8.01 -3.08
CA ARG A 71 -2.74 8.40 -2.60
C ARG A 71 -3.40 7.21 -1.91
N THR A 72 -4.00 7.41 -0.75
CA THR A 72 -4.62 6.34 0.04
C THR A 72 -6.09 6.63 0.26
N GLN A 73 -6.91 5.57 0.32
CA GLN A 73 -8.34 5.64 0.57
C GLN A 73 -8.74 4.49 1.49
N ASN A 74 -9.42 4.78 2.61
CA ASN A 74 -10.00 3.77 3.47
C ASN A 74 -11.34 3.31 2.87
N ARG A 75 -11.52 2.00 2.75
CA ARG A 75 -12.74 1.38 2.20
C ARG A 75 -13.46 0.64 3.31
N ALA A 76 -14.67 1.12 3.61
CA ALA A 76 -15.56 0.45 4.54
C ALA A 76 -16.04 -0.88 3.96
N GLY A 77 -16.10 -1.88 4.82
CA GLY A 77 -16.71 -3.17 4.54
C GLY A 77 -18.18 -3.01 4.20
N LYS A 78 -18.65 -3.81 3.24
CA LYS A 78 -20.06 -3.79 2.84
C LYS A 78 -20.86 -4.77 3.71
N PRO A 79 -22.11 -4.45 4.05
CA PRO A 79 -22.98 -5.41 4.72
C PRO A 79 -23.17 -6.66 3.85
N ARG A 80 -23.17 -7.81 4.51
CA ARG A 80 -23.36 -9.13 3.91
C ARG A 80 -24.20 -9.97 4.86
N ARG A 81 -25.16 -10.69 4.30
CA ARG A 81 -25.95 -11.68 5.04
C ARG A 81 -25.38 -13.06 4.78
N TYR A 82 -25.14 -13.81 5.85
CA TYR A 82 -24.76 -15.21 5.78
C TYR A 82 -25.72 -16.04 6.64
N ARG A 83 -26.54 -16.86 5.98
CA ARG A 83 -27.66 -17.60 6.59
C ARG A 83 -28.58 -16.66 7.39
N TYR A 84 -28.59 -16.83 8.71
CA TYR A 84 -29.41 -16.08 9.67
C TYR A 84 -28.65 -14.91 10.32
N ARG A 85 -27.37 -14.68 9.97
CA ARG A 85 -26.56 -13.60 10.54
C ARG A 85 -26.32 -12.48 9.54
N ASN A 86 -26.43 -11.25 10.01
CA ASN A 86 -25.99 -10.06 9.30
C ASN A 86 -24.58 -9.71 9.78
N GLY A 87 -23.65 -9.55 8.85
CA GLY A 87 -22.27 -9.16 9.11
C GLY A 87 -21.77 -8.16 8.08
N TYR A 88 -20.48 -7.85 8.12
CA TYR A 88 -19.81 -6.95 7.19
C TYR A 88 -18.57 -7.63 6.63
N THR A 89 -18.19 -7.27 5.40
CA THR A 89 -16.85 -7.61 4.92
C THR A 89 -15.79 -6.82 5.69
N LYS A 90 -14.52 -7.26 5.62
CA LYS A 90 -13.41 -6.55 6.24
C LYS A 90 -13.27 -5.12 5.69
N ASN A 91 -12.93 -4.17 6.56
CA ASN A 91 -12.44 -2.85 6.18
C ASN A 91 -11.02 -2.97 5.64
N TRP A 92 -10.70 -2.26 4.56
CA TRP A 92 -9.40 -2.35 3.93
C TRP A 92 -8.93 -0.99 3.43
N LYS A 93 -7.63 -0.84 3.22
CA LYS A 93 -7.04 0.40 2.69
C LYS A 93 -6.60 0.16 1.25
N LYS A 94 -7.02 1.05 0.36
CA LYS A 94 -6.56 1.11 -1.03
C LYS A 94 -5.45 2.14 -1.15
N ALA A 95 -4.34 1.77 -1.78
CA ALA A 95 -3.32 2.69 -2.24
C ALA A 95 -3.37 2.82 -3.77
N LEU A 96 -3.25 4.04 -4.27
CA LEU A 96 -3.03 4.36 -5.68
C LEU A 96 -1.65 5.02 -5.78
N VAL A 97 -0.72 4.33 -6.42
CA VAL A 97 0.69 4.66 -6.48
C VAL A 97 1.02 5.09 -7.90
N THR A 98 1.55 6.30 -8.03
CA THR A 98 2.05 6.84 -9.30
C THR A 98 3.55 6.56 -9.37
N LEU A 99 3.99 5.91 -10.44
CA LEU A 99 5.41 5.66 -10.67
C LEU A 99 6.04 6.79 -11.47
N ASP A 100 7.37 6.78 -11.51
CA ASP A 100 8.11 7.55 -12.48
C ASP A 100 7.87 7.04 -13.91
N LYS A 101 8.03 7.89 -14.92
CA LYS A 101 7.75 7.56 -16.33
C LYS A 101 8.61 6.41 -16.87
N GLU A 102 9.81 6.22 -16.33
CA GLU A 102 10.75 5.19 -16.78
C GLU A 102 10.44 3.81 -16.18
N HIS A 103 9.61 3.76 -15.14
CA HIS A 103 9.32 2.52 -14.43
C HIS A 103 7.91 2.03 -14.73
N ARG A 104 7.77 0.71 -14.89
CA ARG A 104 6.49 0.02 -14.99
C ARG A 104 6.52 -1.22 -14.13
N ILE A 105 5.36 -1.60 -13.61
CA ILE A 105 5.17 -2.88 -12.95
C ILE A 105 4.32 -3.75 -13.86
N ASP A 106 4.81 -4.96 -14.12
CA ASP A 106 4.07 -5.98 -14.84
C ASP A 106 3.32 -6.86 -13.84
N PHE A 107 1.99 -6.84 -13.94
CA PHE A 107 1.10 -7.61 -13.08
C PHE A 107 0.32 -8.67 -13.88
N PHE A 108 0.31 -8.60 -15.22
CA PHE A 108 -0.61 -9.34 -16.09
C PHE A 108 -0.01 -9.64 -17.46
#